data_AF-A0A3P7KU91-F1
#
_entry.id   AF-A0A3P7KU91-F1
#
_cell.length_a   1.000
_cell.length_b   1.000
_cell.length_c   1.000
_cell.angle_alpha   90.00
_cell.angle_beta   90.00
_cell.angle_gamma   90.00
#
_symmetry.space_group_name_H-M   'P 1'
#
loop_
_entity.id
_entity.type
_entity.pdbx_description
1 polymer ?
#
loop_
_entity_poly.entity_id
_entity_poly.type
_entity_poly.pdbx_seq_one_letter_code
_entity_poly.pdbx_strand_id
1 'polypeptide(L)'
;MESAFGLNDANYAFQPSKPLLDVFIAAEGLPSGEDKLPEPTEAEIAEANKLKEEGNDLMKASQFDAAVSKYNEAIKLHRDPVYFCNRAAAYCRLEQYDLAIQDCRTALALDPKYSKAYGRMGL
;
A
#
# COMPACT_ATOMS: atom_id res chain seq x y z
N MET A 1 27.56 30.03 51.60
CA MET A 1 28.46 29.15 50.83
C MET A 1 28.00 27.73 51.15
N GLU A 2 26.85 27.35 50.56
CA GLU A 2 26.73 26.46 49.39
C GLU A 2 27.12 25.02 49.78
N SER A 3 26.33 23.96 49.61
CA SER A 3 25.27 23.66 48.66
C SER A 3 24.34 22.57 49.24
N ALA A 4 23.04 22.84 49.31
CA ALA A 4 22.01 21.90 49.75
C ALA A 4 21.24 21.33 48.56
N PHE A 5 21.91 20.64 47.64
CA PHE A 5 21.24 19.78 46.66
C PHE A 5 22.16 18.61 46.34
N GLY A 6 21.91 17.47 46.98
CA GLY A 6 22.47 16.17 46.60
C GLY A 6 21.79 15.67 45.33
N LEU A 7 21.95 16.39 44.23
CA LEU A 7 21.54 15.95 42.90
C LEU A 7 22.80 15.59 42.14
N ASN A 8 23.09 14.30 42.11
CA ASN A 8 24.16 13.76 41.28
C ASN A 8 23.58 13.58 39.87
N ASP A 9 24.15 14.25 38.86
CA ASP A 9 23.73 14.22 37.45
C ASP A 9 23.85 12.84 36.78
N ALA A 10 24.21 11.80 37.54
CA ALA A 10 24.44 10.45 37.04
C ALA A 10 23.16 9.63 36.81
N ASN A 11 21.97 10.13 37.17
CA ASN A 11 20.73 9.35 37.14
C ASN A 11 19.70 9.76 36.07
N TYR A 12 20.06 10.66 35.16
CA TYR A 12 19.21 11.03 34.02
C TYR A 12 19.76 10.55 32.67
N ALA A 13 20.42 9.39 32.67
CA ALA A 13 20.62 8.66 31.44
C ALA A 13 19.29 7.99 31.06
N PHE A 14 18.37 8.74 30.44
CA PHE A 14 17.35 8.10 29.60
C PHE A 14 18.09 7.54 28.39
N GLN A 15 18.73 6.39 28.59
CA GLN A 15 19.07 5.52 27.49
C GLN A 15 17.77 4.81 27.13
N PRO A 16 17.14 5.10 25.97
CA PRO A 16 16.15 4.20 25.44
C PRO A 16 16.92 2.94 25.03
N SER A 17 17.14 2.04 25.99
CA SER A 17 17.87 0.79 25.78
C SER A 17 17.10 -0.17 24.86
N LYS A 18 15.87 0.19 24.51
CA LYS A 18 15.01 -0.51 23.58
C LYS A 18 14.27 0.50 22.70
N PRO A 19 14.16 0.28 21.38
CA PRO A 19 13.34 1.11 20.51
C PRO A 19 11.89 1.14 21.03
N LEU A 20 11.19 2.24 20.80
CA LEU A 20 9.80 2.43 21.25
C LEU A 20 8.88 1.28 20.83
N LEU A 21 9.18 0.67 19.67
CA LEU A 21 8.47 -0.49 19.15
C LEU A 21 8.61 -1.73 20.05
N ASP A 22 9.79 -1.99 20.61
CA ASP A 22 10.04 -3.14 21.50
C ASP A 22 9.35 -2.96 22.85
N VAL A 23 9.28 -1.72 23.35
CA VAL A 23 8.53 -1.41 24.59
C VAL A 23 7.03 -1.65 24.37
N PHE A 24 6.53 -1.27 23.20
CA PHE A 24 5.12 -1.48 22.84
C PHE A 24 4.79 -2.98 22.69
N ILE A 25 5.61 -3.74 21.96
CA ILE A 25 5.44 -5.20 21.79
C ILE A 25 5.47 -5.93 23.13
N ALA A 26 6.40 -5.55 24.03
CA ALA A 26 6.52 -6.17 25.34
C ALA A 26 5.33 -5.88 26.27
N ALA A 27 4.66 -4.73 26.12
CA ALA A 27 3.51 -4.34 26.94
C ALA A 27 2.21 -5.03 26.50
N GLU A 28 2.06 -5.31 25.20
CA GLU A 28 0.81 -5.88 24.66
C GLU A 28 0.82 -7.40 24.52
N GLY A 29 1.92 -8.09 24.85
CA GLY A 29 2.01 -9.55 24.70
C GLY A 29 1.80 -10.03 23.26
N LEU A 30 2.01 -9.13 22.28
CA LEU A 30 1.87 -9.43 20.87
C LEU A 30 2.99 -10.41 20.47
N PRO A 31 2.67 -11.51 19.78
CA PRO A 31 3.67 -12.46 19.35
C PRO A 31 4.70 -11.75 18.47
N SER A 32 5.98 -11.90 18.80
CA SER A 32 7.14 -11.48 18.00
C SER A 32 7.31 -12.41 16.79
N GLY A 33 6.24 -12.59 16.02
CA GLY A 33 6.25 -13.27 14.75
C GLY A 33 6.27 -12.23 13.66
N GLU A 34 7.18 -12.38 12.71
CA GLU A 34 6.98 -11.85 11.36
C GLU A 34 5.70 -12.49 10.80
N ASP A 35 4.52 -12.01 11.22
CA ASP A 35 3.26 -12.33 10.55
C ASP A 35 3.32 -11.62 9.21
N LYS A 36 4.04 -12.22 8.26
CA LYS A 36 3.84 -11.97 6.84
C LYS A 36 2.34 -12.07 6.63
N LEU A 37 1.74 -10.96 6.19
CA LEU A 37 0.37 -10.95 5.69
C LEU A 37 0.18 -12.21 4.83
N PRO A 38 -0.94 -12.94 4.99
CA PRO A 38 -1.16 -14.16 4.22
C PRO A 38 -0.91 -13.87 2.75
N GLU A 39 0.10 -14.57 2.18
CA GLU A 39 0.43 -14.40 0.78
C GLU A 39 -0.80 -14.84 -0.03
N PRO A 40 -1.25 -14.04 -1.02
CA PRO A 40 -2.43 -14.36 -1.82
C PRO A 40 -2.33 -15.76 -2.41
N THR A 41 -3.37 -16.57 -2.22
CA THR A 41 -3.41 -17.92 -2.76
C THR A 41 -3.45 -17.87 -4.29
N GLU A 42 -2.97 -18.93 -4.95
CA GLU A 42 -3.00 -19.03 -6.40
C GLU A 42 -4.44 -18.93 -6.96
N ALA A 43 -5.43 -19.40 -6.20
CA ALA A 43 -6.85 -19.25 -6.52
C ALA A 43 -7.30 -17.78 -6.48
N GLU A 44 -6.91 -17.01 -5.46
CA GLU A 44 -7.23 -15.57 -5.36
C GLU A 44 -6.55 -14.77 -6.47
N ILE A 45 -5.31 -15.12 -6.83
CA ILE A 45 -4.59 -14.50 -7.96
C ILE A 45 -5.31 -14.81 -9.28
N ALA A 46 -5.78 -16.04 -9.48
CA ALA A 46 -6.54 -16.43 -10.67
C ALA A 46 -7.88 -15.68 -10.75
N GLU A 47 -8.59 -15.56 -9.62
CA GLU A 47 -9.85 -14.81 -9.54
C GLU A 47 -9.64 -13.31 -9.77
N ALA A 48 -8.60 -12.71 -9.17
CA ALA A 48 -8.23 -11.33 -9.41
C ALA A 48 -7.92 -11.07 -10.90
N ASN A 49 -7.23 -12.01 -11.55
CA ASN A 49 -6.95 -11.92 -12.98
C ASN A 49 -8.20 -12.00 -13.85
N LYS A 50 -9.18 -12.83 -13.48
CA LYS A 50 -10.49 -12.88 -14.14
C LYS A 50 -11.24 -11.55 -13.99
N LEU A 51 -11.28 -10.99 -12.79
CA LEU A 51 -11.89 -9.68 -12.53
C LEU A 51 -11.22 -8.55 -13.33
N LYS A 52 -9.89 -8.59 -13.46
CA LYS A 52 -9.15 -7.69 -14.36
C LYS A 52 -9.60 -7.85 -15.81
N GLU A 53 -9.79 -9.07 -16.30
CA GLU A 53 -10.27 -9.30 -17.67
C GLU A 53 -11.69 -8.77 -17.89
N GLU A 54 -12.60 -9.00 -16.94
CA GLU A 54 -13.94 -8.40 -16.95
C GLU A 54 -13.87 -6.86 -16.97
N GLY A 55 -12.99 -6.26 -16.15
CA GLY A 55 -12.73 -4.82 -16.16
C GLY A 55 -12.20 -4.32 -17.51
N ASN A 56 -11.33 -5.08 -18.17
CA ASN A 56 -10.80 -4.73 -19.49
C ASN A 56 -11.90 -4.75 -20.57
N ASP A 57 -12.84 -5.69 -20.49
CA ASP A 57 -13.95 -5.75 -21.44
C ASP A 57 -14.93 -4.59 -21.22
N LEU A 58 -15.19 -4.22 -19.96
CA LEU A 58 -15.94 -3.02 -19.62
C LEU A 58 -15.26 -1.73 -20.12
N MET A 59 -13.92 -1.66 -20.06
CA MET A 59 -13.15 -0.56 -20.66
C MET A 59 -13.37 -0.46 -22.17
N LYS A 60 -13.39 -1.58 -22.89
CA LYS A 60 -13.67 -1.62 -24.33
C LYS A 60 -15.12 -1.19 -24.62
N ALA A 61 -16.05 -1.56 -23.75
CA ALA A 61 -17.45 -1.14 -23.81
C ALA A 61 -17.68 0.32 -23.37
N SER A 62 -16.63 1.06 -23.02
CA SER A 62 -16.70 2.44 -22.47
C SER A 62 -17.50 2.57 -21.17
N GLN A 63 -17.66 1.48 -20.42
CA GLN A 63 -18.31 1.45 -19.11
C GLN A 63 -17.26 1.63 -18.01
N PHE A 64 -16.73 2.84 -17.89
CA PHE A 64 -15.55 3.12 -17.07
C PHE A 64 -15.79 2.95 -15.56
N ASP A 65 -16.93 3.40 -15.02
CA ASP A 65 -17.26 3.21 -13.60
C ASP A 65 -17.35 1.74 -13.20
N ALA A 66 -17.98 0.92 -14.06
CA ALA A 66 -18.07 -0.52 -13.85
C ALA A 66 -16.69 -1.18 -13.92
N ALA A 67 -15.83 -0.75 -14.86
CA ALA A 67 -14.46 -1.22 -14.94
C ALA A 67 -13.67 -0.90 -13.66
N VAL A 68 -13.81 0.32 -13.10
CA VAL A 68 -13.21 0.70 -11.81
C VAL A 68 -13.65 -0.26 -10.70
N SER A 69 -14.95 -0.59 -10.62
CA SER A 69 -15.46 -1.55 -9.63
C SER A 69 -14.77 -2.92 -9.75
N LYS A 70 -14.63 -3.43 -10.97
CA LYS A 70 -13.97 -4.73 -11.22
C LYS A 70 -12.48 -4.71 -10.86
N TYR A 71 -11.77 -3.63 -11.17
CA TYR A 71 -10.39 -3.49 -10.71
C TYR A 71 -10.29 -3.34 -9.20
N ASN A 72 -11.24 -2.68 -8.53
CA ASN A 72 -11.29 -2.61 -7.07
C ASN A 72 -11.45 -4.00 -6.44
N GLU A 73 -12.32 -4.84 -7.00
CA GLU A 73 -12.48 -6.23 -6.57
C GLU A 73 -11.19 -7.02 -6.76
N ALA A 74 -10.54 -6.90 -7.93
CA ALA A 74 -9.26 -7.56 -8.20
C ALA A 74 -8.17 -7.13 -7.19
N ILE A 75 -8.07 -5.83 -6.89
CA ILE A 75 -7.08 -5.26 -5.96
C ILE A 75 -7.30 -5.75 -4.52
N LYS A 76 -8.54 -6.04 -4.12
CA LYS A 76 -8.85 -6.60 -2.79
C LYS A 76 -8.33 -8.02 -2.62
N LEU A 77 -8.33 -8.80 -3.70
CA LEU A 77 -7.83 -10.18 -3.71
C LEU A 77 -6.31 -10.24 -3.87
N HIS A 78 -5.76 -9.45 -4.81
CA HIS A 78 -4.33 -9.42 -5.08
C HIS A 78 -3.88 -8.03 -5.53
N ARG A 79 -2.77 -7.54 -4.98
CA ARG A 79 -2.25 -6.20 -5.28
C ARG A 79 -1.18 -6.24 -6.36
N ASP A 80 -1.61 -6.26 -7.61
CA ASP A 80 -0.73 -6.25 -8.79
C ASP A 80 -0.61 -4.83 -9.41
N PRO A 81 0.60 -4.37 -9.82
CA PRO A 81 0.80 -3.10 -10.52
C PRO A 81 -0.13 -2.91 -11.73
N VAL A 82 -0.44 -4.00 -12.45
CA VAL A 82 -1.31 -4.00 -13.62
C VAL A 82 -2.72 -3.55 -13.26
N TYR A 83 -3.26 -4.01 -12.12
CA TYR A 83 -4.63 -3.67 -11.74
C TYR A 83 -4.76 -2.18 -11.39
N PHE A 84 -3.78 -1.63 -10.68
CA PHE A 84 -3.71 -0.19 -10.39
C PHE A 84 -3.58 0.61 -11.69
N CYS A 85 -2.71 0.20 -12.63
CA CYS A 85 -2.57 0.92 -13.89
C CYS A 85 -3.83 0.85 -14.77
N ASN A 86 -4.55 -0.27 -14.76
CA ASN A 86 -5.81 -0.41 -15.49
C ASN A 86 -6.93 0.43 -14.84
N ARG A 87 -6.96 0.52 -13.51
CA ARG A 87 -7.88 1.42 -12.81
C ARG A 87 -7.53 2.90 -13.06
N ALA A 88 -6.25 3.26 -13.06
CA ALA A 88 -5.79 4.58 -13.48
C ALA A 88 -6.25 4.92 -14.89
N ALA A 89 -6.21 3.95 -15.81
CA ALA A 89 -6.71 4.13 -17.16
C ALA A 89 -8.20 4.47 -17.19
N ALA A 90 -9.01 3.81 -16.36
CA ALA A 90 -10.44 4.09 -16.24
C ALA A 90 -10.69 5.48 -15.64
N TYR A 91 -9.95 5.85 -14.59
CA TYR A 91 -10.02 7.19 -14.00
C TYR A 91 -9.64 8.30 -14.98
N CYS A 92 -8.64 8.10 -15.83
CA CYS A 92 -8.32 9.06 -16.91
C CYS A 92 -9.50 9.28 -17.87
N ARG A 93 -10.32 8.24 -18.13
CA ARG A 93 -11.50 8.33 -19.00
C ARG A 93 -12.68 9.01 -18.31
N LEU A 94 -12.72 8.95 -16.98
CA LEU A 94 -13.68 9.65 -16.12
C LEU A 94 -13.21 11.06 -15.73
N GLU A 95 -12.10 11.54 -16.29
CA GLU A 95 -11.50 12.85 -15.97
C GLU A 95 -11.07 13.00 -14.50
N GLN A 96 -10.91 11.88 -13.78
CA GLN A 96 -10.48 11.82 -12.38
C GLN A 96 -8.97 11.67 -12.28
N TYR A 97 -8.24 12.68 -12.76
CA TYR A 97 -6.77 12.62 -12.92
C TYR A 97 -6.01 12.44 -11.60
N ASP A 98 -6.49 13.02 -10.51
CA ASP A 98 -5.84 12.89 -9.20
C ASP A 98 -5.79 11.42 -8.73
N LEU A 99 -6.91 10.69 -8.90
CA LEU A 99 -6.99 9.27 -8.58
C LEU A 99 -6.14 8.42 -9.52
N ALA A 100 -6.10 8.77 -10.81
CA ALA A 100 -5.23 8.10 -11.77
C ALA A 100 -3.75 8.21 -11.39
N ILE A 101 -3.30 9.42 -10.99
CA ILE A 101 -1.91 9.65 -10.55
C ILE A 101 -1.60 8.87 -9.27
N GLN A 102 -2.52 8.83 -8.31
CA GLN A 102 -2.36 8.03 -7.09
C GLN A 102 -2.19 6.54 -7.40
N ASP A 103 -2.98 6.01 -8.34
CA ASP A 103 -2.87 4.62 -8.77
C ASP A 103 -1.55 4.34 -9.50
N CYS A 104 -1.11 5.24 -10.38
CA CYS A 104 0.19 5.12 -11.04
C CYS A 104 1.35 5.13 -10.05
N ARG A 105 1.31 6.00 -9.03
CA ARG A 105 2.30 6.00 -7.94
C ARG A 105 2.29 4.69 -7.16
N THR A 106 1.11 4.16 -6.89
CA THR A 106 0.97 2.86 -6.21
C THR A 106 1.54 1.72 -7.05
N ALA A 107 1.26 1.72 -8.36
CA ALA A 107 1.83 0.74 -9.28
C ALA A 107 3.36 0.80 -9.31
N LEU A 108 3.95 2.00 -9.33
CA LEU A 108 5.40 2.20 -9.29
C LEU A 108 6.03 1.86 -7.94
N ALA A 109 5.28 2.01 -6.84
CA ALA A 109 5.73 1.57 -5.52
C ALA A 109 5.79 0.03 -5.42
N LEU A 110 4.91 -0.67 -6.14
CA LEU A 110 4.91 -2.13 -6.22
C LEU A 110 5.96 -2.66 -7.21
N ASP A 111 6.03 -2.06 -8.41
CA ASP A 111 7.04 -2.36 -9.42
C ASP A 111 7.59 -1.05 -10.02
N PRO A 112 8.77 -0.58 -9.57
CA PRO A 112 9.41 0.63 -10.09
C PRO A 112 9.72 0.58 -11.59
N LYS A 113 9.78 -0.63 -12.19
CA LYS A 113 10.05 -0.84 -13.61
C LYS A 113 8.77 -0.87 -14.46
N TYR A 114 7.59 -0.68 -13.86
CA TYR A 114 6.32 -0.73 -14.57
C TYR A 114 6.11 0.50 -15.48
N SER A 115 6.72 0.45 -16.67
CA SER A 115 6.84 1.57 -17.61
C SER A 115 5.50 2.19 -18.02
N LYS A 116 4.42 1.39 -18.08
CA LYS A 116 3.08 1.86 -18.42
C LYS A 116 2.53 2.89 -17.41
N ALA A 117 2.97 2.87 -16.16
CA ALA A 117 2.53 3.84 -15.16
C ALA A 117 3.08 5.25 -15.44
N TYR A 118 4.31 5.38 -15.93
CA TYR A 118 4.88 6.71 -16.28
C TYR A 118 4.08 7.38 -17.41
N GLY A 119 3.77 6.64 -18.47
CA GLY A 119 2.99 7.18 -19.59
C GLY A 119 1.57 7.61 -19.21
N ARG A 120 0.99 7.01 -18.15
CA ARG A 120 -0.32 7.41 -17.62
C ARG A 120 -0.25 8.66 -16.71
N MET A 121 0.91 8.94 -16.13
CA MET A 121 1.16 10.17 -15.36
C MET A 121 1.46 11.37 -16.27
N GLY A 122 1.65 11.16 -17.58
CA GLY A 122 2.08 12.19 -18.51
C GLY A 122 3.59 12.47 -18.48
N LEU A 123 4.38 11.50 -17.99
CA LEU A 123 5.85 11.50 -17.98
C LEU A 123 6.39 10.65 -19.13
#